data_AF-A0A0A0BMW1-F1
#
_entry.id   AF-A0A0A0BMW1-F1
#
_cell.length_a   1.000
_cell.length_b   1.000
_cell.length_c   1.000
_cell.angle_alpha   90.00
_cell.angle_beta   90.00
_cell.angle_gamma   90.00
#
_symmetry.space_group_name_H-M   'P 1'
#
loop_
_entity.id
_entity.type
_entity.pdbx_description
1 polymer ?
#
loop_
_entity_poly.entity_id
_entity_poly.type
_entity_poly.pdbx_seq_one_letter_code
_entity_poly.pdbx_strand_id
1 'polypeptide(L)'
;MRLLGGFQLWHGARDVVLPPAAQRLVARVALLRRHARAVLAGELWPDVGETRAHANLRTCLWQVRRACPGLLVQGGDVLTIGADVDVDVHRAQALALDVLRDAGAVPTDALLTNLHALELLPGWYEDWVLAERERDRQLRLHALELSAHELVRRGLPGAAMLAALAAVQLEPLRESAQRAVIEVHLSEGNVAEALDRYRSYRTTILAEVGLEPTLSLQQMLGVAAPGLVRPRPLERPLAPPNGHRAR
;
A
#
# COMPACT_ATOMS: atom_id res chain seq x y z
N MET A 1 -6.16 6.91 -17.69
CA MET A 1 -6.57 5.52 -17.39
C MET A 1 -6.40 5.29 -15.91
N ARG A 2 -7.35 4.61 -15.28
CA ARG A 2 -7.22 4.16 -13.89
C ARG A 2 -7.12 2.65 -13.83
N LEU A 3 -6.20 2.18 -13.02
CA LEU A 3 -6.03 0.79 -12.64
C LEU A 3 -6.17 0.65 -11.12
N LEU A 4 -5.88 1.69 -10.33
CA LEU A 4 -6.12 1.72 -8.90
C LEU A 4 -7.62 1.93 -8.64
N GLY A 5 -8.24 1.03 -7.86
CA GLY A 5 -9.68 1.01 -7.61
C GLY A 5 -10.51 0.38 -8.74
N GLY A 6 -9.89 -0.05 -9.83
CA GLY A 6 -10.53 -0.78 -10.92
C GLY A 6 -10.11 -0.28 -12.30
N PHE A 7 -10.32 -1.11 -13.34
CA PHE A 7 -10.03 -0.71 -14.71
C PHE A 7 -11.05 0.32 -15.20
N GLN A 8 -10.58 1.54 -15.48
CA GLN A 8 -11.39 2.59 -16.09
C GLN A 8 -10.57 3.33 -17.15
N LEU A 9 -11.19 3.60 -18.30
CA LEU A 9 -10.53 4.22 -19.44
C LEU A 9 -11.35 5.40 -19.96
N TRP A 10 -10.67 6.51 -20.19
CA TRP A 10 -11.24 7.71 -20.78
C TRP A 10 -10.39 8.16 -21.96
N HIS A 11 -11.06 8.74 -22.96
CA HIS A 11 -10.42 9.47 -24.05
C HIS A 11 -11.02 10.89 -24.09
N GLY A 12 -10.23 11.88 -23.65
CA GLY A 12 -10.76 13.19 -23.29
C GLY A 12 -11.79 13.06 -22.16
N ALA A 13 -12.98 13.61 -22.34
CA ALA A 13 -14.08 13.54 -21.37
C ALA A 13 -14.97 12.28 -21.53
N ARG A 14 -14.68 11.39 -22.50
CA ARG A 14 -15.54 10.25 -22.84
C ARG A 14 -15.05 8.97 -22.21
N ASP A 15 -15.94 8.27 -21.51
CA ASP A 15 -15.74 6.89 -21.05
C ASP A 15 -15.60 5.93 -22.25
N VAL A 16 -14.56 5.10 -22.21
CA VAL A 16 -14.29 4.07 -23.22
C VAL A 16 -14.47 2.70 -22.58
N VAL A 17 -15.46 1.95 -23.07
CA VAL A 17 -15.70 0.58 -22.63
C VAL A 17 -14.98 -0.40 -23.56
N LEU A 18 -14.12 -1.24 -22.98
CA LEU A 18 -13.43 -2.32 -23.68
C LEU A 18 -13.99 -3.67 -23.24
N PRO A 19 -14.01 -4.68 -24.13
CA PRO A 19 -14.28 -6.07 -23.74
C PRO A 19 -13.27 -6.56 -22.69
N PRO A 20 -13.63 -7.52 -21.81
CA PRO A 20 -12.77 -7.96 -20.70
C PRO A 20 -11.37 -8.45 -21.14
N ALA A 21 -11.25 -9.10 -22.29
CA ALA A 21 -9.95 -9.54 -22.83
C ALA A 21 -9.08 -8.35 -23.30
N ALA A 22 -9.69 -7.33 -23.88
CA ALA A 22 -9.01 -6.10 -24.27
C ALA A 22 -8.60 -5.26 -23.06
N GLN A 23 -9.41 -5.23 -22.00
CA GLN A 23 -9.03 -4.60 -20.72
C GLN A 23 -7.76 -5.27 -20.16
N ARG A 24 -7.71 -6.61 -20.12
CA ARG A 24 -6.55 -7.37 -19.64
C ARG A 24 -5.29 -7.07 -20.44
N LEU A 25 -5.39 -7.04 -21.75
CA LEU A 25 -4.28 -6.65 -22.62
C LEU A 25 -3.76 -5.25 -22.28
N VAL A 26 -4.65 -4.26 -22.20
CA VAL A 26 -4.26 -2.87 -21.92
C VAL A 26 -3.64 -2.75 -20.53
N ALA A 27 -4.26 -3.33 -19.50
CA ALA A 27 -3.75 -3.32 -18.14
C ALA A 27 -2.37 -3.98 -18.04
N ARG A 28 -2.18 -5.13 -18.70
CA ARG A 28 -0.92 -5.87 -18.71
C ARG A 28 0.20 -5.08 -19.40
N VAL A 29 -0.08 -4.47 -20.55
CA VAL A 29 0.89 -3.61 -21.24
C VAL A 29 1.22 -2.36 -20.42
N ALA A 30 0.22 -1.78 -19.72
CA ALA A 30 0.45 -0.66 -18.84
C ALA A 30 1.40 -1.00 -17.70
N LEU A 31 1.17 -2.11 -16.99
CA LEU A 31 1.98 -2.48 -15.83
C LEU A 31 3.41 -2.86 -16.20
N LEU A 32 3.60 -3.58 -17.30
CA LEU A 32 4.92 -4.04 -17.72
C LEU A 32 5.73 -3.03 -18.54
N ARG A 33 5.12 -1.91 -18.95
CA ARG A 33 5.68 -0.82 -19.77
C ARG A 33 6.11 -1.21 -21.20
N ARG A 34 6.85 -2.30 -21.41
CA ARG A 34 7.36 -2.75 -22.72
C ARG A 34 7.44 -4.28 -22.82
N HIS A 35 6.57 -4.91 -23.61
CA HIS A 35 6.59 -6.37 -23.76
C HIS A 35 6.43 -6.87 -25.19
N ALA A 36 7.08 -8.01 -25.48
CA ALA A 36 6.93 -8.72 -26.74
C ALA A 36 5.51 -9.29 -26.89
N ARG A 37 4.95 -9.20 -28.10
CA ARG A 37 3.58 -9.66 -28.38
C ARG A 37 3.41 -11.16 -28.18
N ALA A 38 4.41 -11.96 -28.54
CA ALA A 38 4.36 -13.41 -28.36
C ALA A 38 4.20 -13.78 -26.87
N VAL A 39 4.97 -13.12 -26.00
CA VAL A 39 4.87 -13.32 -24.54
C VAL A 39 3.50 -12.91 -24.02
N LEU A 40 3.00 -11.74 -24.43
CA LEU A 40 1.67 -11.26 -24.02
C LEU A 40 0.55 -12.22 -24.47
N ALA A 41 0.67 -12.81 -25.66
CA ALA A 41 -0.30 -13.79 -26.14
C ALA A 41 -0.34 -15.03 -25.24
N GLY A 42 0.83 -15.59 -24.92
CA GLY A 42 0.93 -16.76 -24.04
C GLY A 42 0.44 -16.49 -22.62
N GLU A 43 0.78 -15.33 -22.04
CA GLU A 43 0.37 -14.98 -20.68
C GLU A 43 -1.13 -14.71 -20.54
N LEU A 44 -1.75 -14.06 -21.53
CA LEU A 44 -3.17 -13.66 -21.46
C LEU A 44 -4.13 -14.78 -21.87
N TRP A 45 -3.65 -15.76 -22.63
CA TRP A 45 -4.43 -16.92 -23.05
C TRP A 45 -3.63 -18.22 -22.88
N PRO A 46 -3.31 -18.62 -21.65
CA PRO A 46 -2.48 -19.80 -21.39
C PRO A 46 -3.16 -21.11 -21.79
N ASP A 47 -4.49 -21.14 -21.84
CA ASP A 47 -5.28 -22.37 -22.06
C ASP A 47 -5.50 -22.71 -23.54
N VAL A 48 -4.93 -21.96 -24.47
CA VAL A 48 -5.09 -22.19 -25.93
C VAL A 48 -3.74 -22.33 -26.62
N GLY A 49 -3.72 -23.04 -27.75
CA GLY A 49 -2.51 -23.15 -28.57
C GLY A 49 -2.04 -21.78 -29.10
N GLU A 50 -0.73 -21.67 -29.31
CA GLU A 50 -0.02 -20.43 -29.71
C GLU A 50 -0.70 -19.67 -30.86
N THR A 51 -1.03 -20.35 -31.95
CA THR A 51 -1.73 -19.76 -33.11
C THR A 51 -3.03 -19.05 -32.70
N ARG A 52 -3.80 -19.67 -31.80
CA ARG A 52 -5.06 -19.11 -31.30
C ARG A 52 -4.83 -17.96 -30.31
N ALA A 53 -3.82 -18.06 -29.46
CA ALA A 53 -3.42 -16.97 -28.57
C ALA A 53 -3.03 -15.71 -29.37
N HIS A 54 -2.24 -15.87 -30.44
CA HIS A 54 -1.90 -14.77 -31.35
C HIS A 54 -3.11 -14.20 -32.10
N ALA A 55 -4.06 -15.04 -32.53
CA ALA A 55 -5.30 -14.58 -33.14
C ALA A 55 -6.16 -13.76 -32.16
N ASN A 56 -6.26 -14.21 -30.90
CA ASN A 56 -6.94 -13.48 -29.83
C ASN A 56 -6.27 -12.13 -29.56
N LEU A 57 -4.94 -12.09 -29.49
CA LEU A 57 -4.16 -10.87 -29.32
C LEU A 57 -4.45 -9.87 -30.44
N ARG A 58 -4.40 -10.32 -31.70
CA ARG A 58 -4.71 -9.47 -32.87
C ARG A 58 -6.12 -8.87 -32.79
N THR A 59 -7.09 -9.68 -32.36
CA THR A 59 -8.48 -9.26 -32.20
C THR A 59 -8.60 -8.19 -31.11
N CYS A 60 -7.98 -8.40 -29.95
CA CYS A 60 -7.96 -7.42 -28.87
C CYS A 60 -7.27 -6.12 -29.29
N LEU A 61 -6.13 -6.19 -29.98
CA LEU A 61 -5.43 -5.01 -30.50
C LEU A 61 -6.28 -4.20 -31.47
N TRP A 62 -7.01 -4.88 -32.36
CA TRP A 62 -7.94 -4.22 -33.28
C TRP A 62 -9.08 -3.53 -32.53
N GLN A 63 -9.67 -4.19 -31.53
CA GLN A 63 -10.72 -3.61 -30.68
C GLN A 63 -10.24 -2.37 -29.93
N VAL A 64 -9.06 -2.46 -29.31
CA VAL A 64 -8.44 -1.34 -28.60
C VAL A 64 -8.18 -0.17 -29.54
N ARG A 65 -7.57 -0.43 -30.70
CA ARG A 65 -7.27 0.62 -31.70
C ARG A 65 -8.53 1.34 -32.19
N ARG A 66 -9.63 0.60 -32.37
CA ARG A 66 -10.91 1.16 -32.81
C ARG A 66 -11.58 1.99 -31.70
N ALA A 67 -11.50 1.54 -30.45
CA ALA A 67 -12.17 2.18 -29.33
C ALA A 67 -11.39 3.40 -28.78
N CYS A 68 -10.07 3.32 -28.72
CA CYS A 68 -9.18 4.37 -28.23
C CYS A 68 -7.88 4.40 -29.05
N PRO A 69 -7.86 5.10 -30.20
CA PRO A 69 -6.66 5.26 -31.02
C PRO A 69 -5.52 5.87 -30.20
N GLY A 70 -4.30 5.35 -30.38
CA GLY A 70 -3.12 5.83 -29.65
C GLY A 70 -2.92 5.25 -28.24
N LEU A 71 -3.90 4.51 -27.69
CA LEU A 71 -3.76 3.88 -26.37
C LEU A 71 -2.60 2.89 -26.31
N LEU A 72 -2.45 2.07 -27.35
CA LEU A 72 -1.35 1.13 -27.50
C LEU A 72 -0.51 1.50 -28.74
N VAL A 73 0.79 1.62 -28.55
CA VAL A 73 1.77 1.89 -29.60
C VAL A 73 2.60 0.65 -29.84
N GLN A 74 2.75 0.28 -31.12
CA GLN A 74 3.54 -0.86 -31.56
C GLN A 74 4.91 -0.37 -32.08
N GLY A 75 5.97 -0.85 -31.45
CA GLY A 75 7.36 -0.65 -31.90
C GLY A 75 7.99 -1.99 -32.25
N GLY A 76 7.93 -2.38 -33.53
CA GLY A 76 8.34 -3.72 -33.96
C GLY A 76 7.43 -4.81 -33.38
N ASP A 77 8.00 -5.76 -32.63
CA ASP A 77 7.24 -6.80 -31.93
C ASP A 77 6.90 -6.44 -30.47
N VAL A 78 7.18 -5.20 -30.04
CA VAL A 78 6.89 -4.72 -28.69
C VAL A 78 5.62 -3.88 -28.68
N LEU A 79 4.81 -4.08 -27.64
CA LEU A 79 3.67 -3.22 -27.30
C LEU A 79 4.01 -2.35 -26.09
N THR A 80 3.56 -1.10 -26.17
CA THR A 80 3.70 -0.08 -25.13
C THR A 80 2.41 0.70 -25.01
N ILE A 81 2.19 1.35 -23.87
CA ILE A 81 1.18 2.38 -23.73
C ILE A 81 1.65 3.64 -24.47
N GLY A 82 0.72 4.37 -25.11
CA GLY A 82 1.03 5.64 -25.76
C GLY A 82 1.58 6.68 -24.78
N ALA A 83 2.50 7.52 -25.24
CA ALA A 83 3.20 8.49 -24.38
C ALA A 83 2.26 9.50 -23.70
N ASP A 84 1.15 9.85 -24.35
CA ASP A 84 0.16 10.81 -23.84
C ASP A 84 -0.88 10.17 -22.90
N VAL A 85 -0.79 8.86 -22.63
CA VAL A 85 -1.73 8.16 -21.78
C VAL A 85 -1.29 8.30 -20.33
N ASP A 86 -2.02 9.13 -19.57
CA ASP A 86 -1.87 9.17 -18.12
C ASP A 86 -2.38 7.87 -17.48
N VAL A 87 -1.54 7.21 -16.69
CA VAL A 87 -1.89 6.01 -15.92
C VAL A 87 -1.63 6.28 -14.45
N ASP A 88 -2.67 6.19 -13.63
CA ASP A 88 -2.61 6.46 -12.19
C ASP A 88 -1.53 5.65 -11.45
N VAL A 89 -1.39 4.35 -11.73
CA VAL A 89 -0.36 3.52 -11.11
C VAL A 89 1.05 3.95 -11.50
N HIS A 90 1.26 4.48 -12.72
CA HIS A 90 2.57 5.01 -13.11
C HIS A 90 2.93 6.25 -12.30
N ARG A 91 1.96 7.14 -12.06
CA ARG A 91 2.15 8.31 -11.20
C ARG A 91 2.45 7.92 -9.76
N ALA A 92 1.68 6.98 -9.20
CA ALA A 92 1.90 6.46 -7.85
C ALA A 92 3.29 5.81 -7.71
N GLN A 93 3.69 4.97 -8.66
CA GLN A 93 5.00 4.31 -8.66
C GLN A 93 6.15 5.31 -8.84
N ALA A 94 6.02 6.28 -9.75
CA ALA A 94 7.04 7.31 -9.95
C ALA A 94 7.25 8.12 -8.67
N LEU A 95 6.15 8.54 -8.04
CA LEU A 95 6.18 9.26 -6.77
C LEU A 95 6.87 8.45 -5.67
N ALA A 96 6.50 7.17 -5.52
CA ALA A 96 7.11 6.30 -4.53
C ALA A 96 8.62 6.12 -4.79
N LEU A 97 9.03 5.91 -6.06
CA LEU A 97 10.45 5.81 -6.43
C LEU A 97 11.22 7.11 -6.15
N ASP A 98 10.60 8.26 -6.36
CA ASP A 98 11.23 9.55 -6.08
C ASP A 98 11.43 9.76 -4.57
N VAL A 99 10.45 9.40 -3.73
CA VAL A 99 10.61 9.36 -2.26
C VAL A 99 11.77 8.46 -1.86
N LEU A 100 11.87 7.26 -2.46
CA LEU A 100 12.93 6.31 -2.12
C LEU A 100 14.32 6.77 -2.56
N ARG A 101 14.41 7.65 -3.57
CA ARG A 101 15.68 8.27 -3.99
C ARG A 101 16.04 9.46 -3.12
N ASP A 102 15.05 10.30 -2.81
CA ASP A 102 15.20 11.50 -2.01
C ASP A 102 13.94 11.73 -1.17
N ALA A 103 14.00 11.37 0.11
CA ALA A 103 12.92 11.52 1.05
C ALA A 103 12.47 12.99 1.24
N GLY A 104 13.35 13.95 0.96
CA GLY A 104 13.08 15.38 1.11
C GLY A 104 12.35 16.02 -0.07
N ALA A 105 12.32 15.35 -1.23
CA ALA A 105 11.92 15.96 -2.51
C ALA A 105 10.40 16.00 -2.75
N VAL A 106 9.59 15.25 -2.00
CA VAL A 106 8.19 15.01 -2.37
C VAL A 106 7.20 15.89 -1.59
N PRO A 107 6.30 16.63 -2.27
CA PRO A 107 5.23 17.39 -1.62
C PRO A 107 4.24 16.47 -0.89
N THR A 108 3.88 16.84 0.34
CA THR A 108 2.93 16.10 1.19
C THR A 108 1.60 15.82 0.51
N ASP A 109 0.98 16.80 -0.15
CA ASP A 109 -0.35 16.64 -0.74
C ASP A 109 -0.37 15.63 -1.90
N ALA A 110 0.74 15.58 -2.65
CA ALA A 110 0.92 14.61 -3.73
C ALA A 110 1.06 13.19 -3.19
N LEU A 111 1.78 13.02 -2.07
CA LEU A 111 1.94 11.75 -1.37
C LEU A 111 0.58 11.17 -0.97
N LEU A 112 -0.25 11.98 -0.32
CA LEU A 112 -1.54 11.55 0.23
C LEU A 112 -2.56 11.23 -0.86
N THR A 113 -2.57 12.00 -1.94
CA THR A 113 -3.53 11.79 -3.03
C THR A 113 -3.16 10.58 -3.89
N ASN A 114 -1.88 10.37 -4.17
CA ASN A 114 -1.44 9.36 -5.15
C ASN A 114 -0.99 8.04 -4.52
N LEU A 115 -0.60 8.01 -3.24
CA LEU A 115 -0.26 6.76 -2.54
C LEU A 115 -1.42 6.21 -1.71
N HIS A 116 -2.62 6.82 -1.81
CA HIS A 116 -3.83 6.39 -1.11
C HIS A 116 -4.22 4.94 -1.42
N ALA A 117 -4.75 4.22 -0.43
CA ALA A 117 -4.90 2.75 -0.32
C ALA A 117 -5.81 2.03 -1.35
N LEU A 118 -6.04 2.61 -2.54
CA LEU A 118 -6.75 1.91 -3.60
C LEU A 118 -5.95 0.69 -4.06
N GLU A 119 -6.62 -0.47 -4.09
CA GLU A 119 -6.09 -1.72 -4.60
C GLU A 119 -5.94 -1.65 -6.12
N LEU A 120 -4.86 -2.24 -6.66
CA LEU A 120 -4.67 -2.34 -8.11
C LEU A 120 -5.62 -3.39 -8.70
N LEU A 121 -6.51 -3.00 -9.60
CA LEU A 121 -7.41 -3.86 -10.37
C LEU A 121 -8.26 -4.83 -9.50
N PRO A 122 -8.99 -4.37 -8.46
CA PRO A 122 -9.81 -5.22 -7.61
C PRO A 122 -10.74 -6.14 -8.42
N GLY A 123 -10.93 -7.37 -7.92
CA GLY A 123 -11.76 -8.40 -8.56
C GLY A 123 -11.09 -9.16 -9.71
N TRP A 124 -9.83 -8.85 -10.03
CA TRP A 124 -9.01 -9.62 -10.98
C TRP A 124 -8.12 -10.59 -10.20
N TYR A 125 -8.06 -11.86 -10.60
CA TYR A 125 -7.42 -12.93 -9.82
C TYR A 125 -6.34 -13.68 -10.60
N GLU A 126 -5.97 -13.17 -11.76
CA GLU A 126 -4.87 -13.71 -12.56
C GLU A 126 -3.54 -13.56 -11.81
N ASP A 127 -2.69 -14.59 -11.86
CA ASP A 127 -1.41 -14.63 -11.13
C ASP A 127 -0.54 -13.39 -11.41
N TRP A 128 -0.57 -12.91 -12.64
CA TRP A 128 0.18 -11.71 -13.02
C TRP A 128 -0.36 -10.45 -12.33
N VAL A 129 -1.66 -10.34 -12.08
CA VAL A 129 -2.26 -9.20 -11.34
C VAL A 129 -1.83 -9.27 -9.88
N LEU A 130 -1.90 -10.46 -9.28
CA LEU A 130 -1.51 -10.68 -7.88
C LEU A 130 -0.03 -10.31 -7.65
N ALA A 131 0.85 -10.72 -8.57
CA ALA A 131 2.26 -10.36 -8.51
C ALA A 131 2.49 -8.84 -8.65
N GLU A 132 1.76 -8.17 -9.54
CA GLU A 132 1.86 -6.69 -9.69
C GLU A 132 1.27 -5.95 -8.49
N ARG A 133 0.18 -6.44 -7.89
CA ARG A 133 -0.38 -5.89 -6.63
C ARG A 133 0.65 -5.94 -5.51
N GLU A 134 1.31 -7.08 -5.34
CA GLU A 134 2.31 -7.23 -4.27
C GLU A 134 3.51 -6.30 -4.51
N ARG A 135 3.98 -6.19 -5.75
CA ARG A 135 5.05 -5.25 -6.12
C ARG A 135 4.68 -3.79 -5.82
N ASP A 136 3.50 -3.36 -6.26
CA ASP A 136 2.99 -2.00 -6.01
C ASP A 136 2.85 -1.71 -4.52
N ARG A 137 2.25 -2.66 -3.78
CA ARG A 137 2.04 -2.56 -2.34
C ARG A 137 3.36 -2.41 -1.59
N GLN A 138 4.37 -3.23 -1.88
CA GLN A 138 5.68 -3.14 -1.23
C GLN A 138 6.38 -1.79 -1.51
N LEU A 139 6.36 -1.34 -2.77
CA LEU A 139 6.94 -0.06 -3.16
C LEU A 139 6.29 1.10 -2.38
N ARG A 140 4.95 1.11 -2.31
CA ARG A 140 4.19 2.15 -1.62
C ARG A 140 4.39 2.11 -0.10
N LEU A 141 4.41 0.92 0.50
CA LEU A 141 4.69 0.76 1.93
C LEU A 141 6.03 1.40 2.29
N HIS A 142 7.08 1.09 1.53
CA HIS A 142 8.42 1.61 1.84
C HIS A 142 8.50 3.14 1.67
N ALA A 143 7.87 3.68 0.62
CA ALA A 143 7.80 5.12 0.40
C ALA A 143 7.01 5.84 1.51
N LEU A 144 5.86 5.30 1.93
CA LEU A 144 5.03 5.89 2.98
C LEU A 144 5.73 5.90 4.34
N GLU A 145 6.42 4.82 4.70
CA GLU A 145 7.20 4.72 5.93
C GLU A 145 8.34 5.72 5.97
N LEU A 146 9.11 5.81 4.88
CA LEU A 146 10.20 6.77 4.76
C LEU A 146 9.68 8.21 4.82
N SER A 147 8.55 8.47 4.16
CA SER A 147 7.89 9.79 4.18
C SER A 147 7.45 10.17 5.59
N ALA A 148 6.81 9.25 6.32
CA ALA A 148 6.37 9.52 7.69
C ALA A 148 7.55 9.90 8.58
N HIS A 149 8.65 9.15 8.50
CA HIS A 149 9.86 9.42 9.28
C HIS A 149 10.49 10.79 8.94
N GLU A 150 10.62 11.13 7.66
CA GLU A 150 11.19 12.41 7.25
C GLU A 150 10.27 13.60 7.60
N LEU A 151 8.95 13.43 7.49
CA LEU A 151 7.99 14.47 7.88
C LEU A 151 8.01 14.75 9.38
N VAL A 152 8.22 13.73 10.23
CA VAL A 152 8.48 13.94 11.66
C VAL A 152 9.73 14.78 11.87
N ARG A 153 10.85 14.44 11.20
CA ARG A 153 12.12 15.19 11.30
C ARG A 153 11.99 16.65 10.87
N ARG A 154 11.10 16.93 9.91
CA ARG A 154 10.81 18.28 9.40
C ARG A 154 9.83 19.06 10.27
N GLY A 155 9.30 18.48 11.35
CA GLY A 155 8.31 19.13 12.21
C GLY A 155 6.93 19.25 11.57
N LEU A 156 6.56 18.31 10.69
CA LEU A 156 5.27 18.24 10.01
C LEU A 156 4.46 17.01 10.46
N PRO A 157 4.05 16.92 11.74
CA PRO A 157 3.48 15.69 12.30
C PRO A 157 2.12 15.32 11.70
N GLY A 158 1.26 16.29 11.35
CA GLY A 158 -0.03 15.98 10.71
C GLY A 158 0.13 15.28 9.35
N ALA A 159 1.11 15.72 8.56
CA ALA A 159 1.48 15.08 7.30
C ALA A 159 2.05 13.67 7.52
N ALA A 160 2.93 13.55 8.52
CA ALA A 160 3.55 12.28 8.89
C ALA A 160 2.51 11.25 9.34
N MET A 161 1.51 11.69 10.13
CA MET A 161 0.41 10.84 10.58
C MET A 161 -0.37 10.26 9.41
N LEU A 162 -0.70 11.09 8.43
CA LEU A 162 -1.45 10.64 7.25
C LEU A 162 -0.65 9.62 6.42
N ALA A 163 0.67 9.82 6.27
CA ALA A 163 1.54 8.83 5.62
C ALA A 163 1.63 7.52 6.40
N ALA A 164 1.81 7.59 7.72
CA ALA A 164 1.90 6.42 8.59
C ALA A 164 0.59 5.61 8.62
N LEU A 165 -0.57 6.29 8.70
CA LEU A 165 -1.88 5.65 8.66
C LEU A 165 -2.15 5.00 7.30
N ALA A 166 -1.73 5.62 6.19
CA ALA A 166 -1.81 4.99 4.87
C ALA A 166 -0.97 3.70 4.80
N ALA A 167 0.23 3.68 5.40
CA ALA A 167 1.04 2.47 5.48
C ALA A 167 0.35 1.37 6.31
N VAL A 168 -0.24 1.73 7.46
CA VAL A 168 -1.04 0.80 8.28
C VAL A 168 -2.24 0.25 7.52
N GLN A 169 -2.93 1.06 6.72
CA GLN A 169 -4.06 0.59 5.92
C GLN A 169 -3.63 -0.43 4.86
N LEU A 170 -2.44 -0.27 4.28
CA LEU A 170 -1.88 -1.21 3.29
C LEU A 170 -1.39 -2.51 3.93
N GLU A 171 -0.85 -2.44 5.15
CA GLU A 171 -0.38 -3.63 5.88
C GLU A 171 -0.54 -3.43 7.40
N PRO A 172 -1.70 -3.81 7.97
CA PRO A 172 -1.97 -3.61 9.40
C PRO A 172 -1.02 -4.36 10.33
N LEU A 173 -0.48 -5.50 9.90
CA LEU A 173 0.39 -6.35 10.71
C LEU A 173 1.86 -5.96 10.63
N ARG A 174 2.22 -4.98 9.80
CA ARG A 174 3.62 -4.55 9.63
C ARG A 174 4.06 -3.63 10.75
N GLU A 175 5.01 -4.11 11.54
CA GLU A 175 5.52 -3.37 12.69
C GLU A 175 6.11 -2.00 12.33
N SER A 176 6.83 -1.88 11.21
CA SER A 176 7.43 -0.60 10.81
C SER A 176 6.39 0.48 10.50
N ALA A 177 5.23 0.11 9.95
CA ALA A 177 4.12 1.03 9.72
C ALA A 177 3.48 1.45 11.06
N GLN A 178 3.32 0.52 11.98
CA GLN A 178 2.80 0.77 13.33
C GLN A 178 3.74 1.66 14.14
N ARG A 179 5.04 1.38 14.04
CA ARG A 179 6.12 2.18 14.61
C ARG A 179 6.07 3.62 14.09
N ALA A 180 5.84 3.84 12.80
CA ALA A 180 5.74 5.19 12.24
C ALA A 180 4.60 5.99 12.90
N VAL A 181 3.42 5.39 13.13
CA VAL A 181 2.31 6.06 13.85
C VAL A 181 2.71 6.42 15.29
N ILE A 182 3.40 5.49 15.98
CA ILE A 182 3.90 5.71 17.33
C ILE A 182 4.94 6.83 17.37
N GLU A 183 5.89 6.86 16.43
CA GLU A 183 6.91 7.91 16.30
C GLU A 183 6.26 9.29 16.13
N VAL A 184 5.19 9.40 15.33
CA VAL A 184 4.45 10.66 15.16
C VAL A 184 3.84 11.14 16.48
N HIS A 185 3.09 10.27 17.18
CA HIS A 185 2.51 10.63 18.48
C HIS A 185 3.57 11.06 19.49
N LEU A 186 4.69 10.34 19.56
CA LEU A 186 5.79 10.71 20.45
C LEU A 186 6.42 12.06 20.09
N SER A 187 6.54 12.38 18.80
CA SER A 187 7.05 13.68 18.35
C SER A 187 6.16 14.87 18.74
N GLU A 188 4.86 14.62 18.92
CA GLU A 188 3.88 15.60 19.40
C GLU A 188 3.75 15.63 20.93
N GLY A 189 4.43 14.74 21.66
CA GLY A 189 4.29 14.58 23.11
C GLY A 189 3.05 13.79 23.55
N ASN A 190 2.33 13.18 22.60
CA ASN A 190 1.11 12.40 22.80
C ASN A 190 1.43 10.96 23.27
N VAL A 191 2.04 10.84 24.45
CA VAL A 191 2.55 9.55 24.98
C VAL A 191 1.43 8.55 25.25
N ALA A 192 0.25 9.01 25.67
CA ALA A 192 -0.89 8.13 25.94
C ALA A 192 -1.37 7.45 24.65
N GLU A 193 -1.49 8.21 23.57
CA GLU A 193 -1.89 7.76 22.24
C GLU A 193 -0.86 6.78 21.66
N ALA A 194 0.43 7.06 21.84
CA ALA A 194 1.52 6.15 21.45
C ALA A 194 1.42 4.79 22.18
N LEU A 195 1.17 4.81 23.49
CA LEU A 195 1.01 3.59 24.29
C LEU A 195 -0.24 2.80 23.93
N ASP A 196 -1.36 3.48 23.71
CA ASP A 196 -2.60 2.83 23.30
C ASP A 196 -2.46 2.19 21.92
N ARG A 197 -1.78 2.88 20.98
CA ARG A 197 -1.47 2.32 19.66
C ARG A 197 -0.64 1.05 19.76
N TYR A 198 0.41 1.06 20.59
CA TYR A 198 1.24 -0.12 20.85
C TYR A 198 0.45 -1.28 21.43
N ARG A 199 -0.40 -1.02 22.43
CA ARG A 199 -1.23 -2.05 23.07
C ARG A 199 -2.19 -2.68 22.07
N SER A 200 -2.88 -1.87 21.27
CA SER A 200 -3.76 -2.36 20.22
C SER A 200 -3.01 -3.23 19.22
N TYR A 201 -1.86 -2.76 18.71
CA TYR A 201 -1.05 -3.54 17.78
C TYR A 201 -0.58 -4.86 18.40
N ARG A 202 -0.08 -4.84 19.64
CA ARG A 202 0.35 -6.04 20.38
C ARG A 202 -0.78 -7.07 20.47
N THR A 203 -1.99 -6.63 20.82
CA THR A 203 -3.15 -7.52 20.89
C THR A 203 -3.44 -8.15 19.53
N THR A 204 -3.41 -7.37 18.44
CA THR A 204 -3.67 -7.86 17.09
C THR A 204 -2.59 -8.83 16.61
N ILE A 205 -1.30 -8.48 16.70
CA ILE A 205 -0.22 -9.32 16.17
C ILE A 205 -0.08 -10.65 16.93
N LEU A 206 -0.37 -10.65 18.23
CA LEU A 206 -0.40 -11.87 19.03
C LEU A 206 -1.58 -12.76 18.64
N ALA A 207 -2.76 -12.18 18.36
CA ALA A 207 -3.94 -12.94 17.96
C ALA A 207 -3.82 -13.53 16.54
N GLU A 208 -3.31 -12.74 15.58
CA GLU A 208 -3.25 -13.12 14.17
C GLU A 208 -2.03 -13.97 13.82
N VAL A 209 -0.87 -13.70 14.45
CA VAL A 209 0.43 -14.30 14.07
C VAL A 209 1.09 -15.04 15.24
N GLY A 210 0.66 -14.81 16.49
CA GLY A 210 1.28 -15.43 17.66
C GLY A 210 2.65 -14.86 18.03
N LEU A 211 2.98 -13.68 17.52
CA LEU A 211 4.25 -13.00 17.77
C LEU A 211 4.08 -11.83 18.74
N GLU A 212 5.14 -11.50 19.47
CA GLU A 212 5.24 -10.29 20.27
C GLU A 212 5.92 -9.17 19.46
N PRO A 213 5.55 -7.89 19.67
CA PRO A 213 6.26 -6.78 19.07
C PRO A 213 7.75 -6.77 19.46
N THR A 214 8.60 -6.29 18.56
CA THR A 214 10.06 -6.33 18.78
C THR A 214 10.50 -5.48 19.97
N LEU A 215 11.65 -5.85 20.54
CA LEU A 215 12.30 -5.06 21.60
C LEU A 215 12.60 -3.63 21.16
N SER A 216 12.87 -3.38 19.88
CA SER A 216 13.13 -2.02 19.39
C SER A 216 11.89 -1.13 19.55
N LEU A 217 10.70 -1.65 19.23
CA LEU A 217 9.46 -0.92 19.42
C LEU A 217 9.14 -0.70 20.90
N GLN A 218 9.41 -1.69 21.75
CA GLN A 218 9.23 -1.58 23.19
C GLN A 218 10.16 -0.53 23.82
N GLN A 219 11.42 -0.53 23.41
CA GLN A 219 12.43 0.43 23.88
C GLN A 219 12.08 1.86 23.49
N MET A 220 11.53 2.09 22.30
CA MET A 220 11.06 3.40 21.87
C MET A 220 10.06 4.02 22.86
N LEU A 221 9.12 3.21 23.35
CA LEU A 221 8.13 3.64 24.35
C LEU A 221 8.75 3.80 25.74
N GLY A 222 9.74 2.96 26.09
CA GLY A 222 10.48 3.05 27.36
C GLY A 222 11.42 4.26 27.46
N VAL A 223 11.98 4.72 26.33
CA VAL A 223 12.77 5.96 26.24
C VAL A 223 11.86 7.19 26.36
N ALA A 224 10.64 7.14 25.81
CA ALA A 224 9.66 8.22 25.93
C ALA A 224 8.95 8.26 27.29
N ALA A 225 8.89 7.14 28.02
CA ALA A 225 8.25 7.04 29.32
C ALA A 225 9.21 6.53 30.41
N PRO A 226 10.22 7.32 30.84
CA PRO A 226 11.07 6.98 31.99
C PRO A 226 10.31 6.88 33.33
N GLY A 227 8.99 7.09 33.33
CA GLY A 227 8.11 7.06 34.49
C GLY A 227 7.03 5.97 34.45
N LEU A 228 7.27 4.81 33.82
CA LEU A 228 6.38 3.65 34.01
C LEU A 228 6.44 3.17 35.46
N VAL A 229 5.64 3.84 36.29
CA VAL A 229 5.14 3.39 37.58
C VAL A 229 4.70 1.95 37.39
N ARG A 230 5.38 1.03 38.07
CA ARG A 230 4.95 -0.35 38.24
C ARG A 230 3.46 -0.34 38.60
N PRO A 231 2.61 -1.22 38.03
CA PRO A 231 1.26 -1.37 38.55
C PRO A 231 1.39 -1.64 40.05
N ARG A 232 0.88 -0.73 40.90
CA ARG A 232 0.72 -1.02 42.32
C ARG A 232 -0.11 -2.30 42.37
N PRO A 233 0.34 -3.37 43.06
CA PRO A 233 -0.56 -4.46 43.36
C PRO A 233 -1.77 -3.84 44.04
N LEU A 234 -2.97 -4.20 43.60
CA LEU A 234 -4.18 -3.90 44.36
C LEU A 234 -3.99 -4.57 45.72
N GLU A 235 -3.57 -3.80 46.73
CA GLU A 235 -3.58 -4.25 48.11
C GLU A 235 -5.03 -4.61 48.41
N ARG A 236 -5.29 -5.92 48.50
CA ARG A 236 -6.55 -6.42 49.06
C ARG A 236 -6.72 -5.76 50.43
N PRO A 237 -7.87 -5.17 50.74
CA PRO A 237 -8.10 -4.61 52.06
C PRO A 237 -7.84 -5.67 53.12
N LEU A 238 -6.92 -5.36 54.05
CA LEU A 238 -6.71 -6.15 55.26
C LEU A 238 -8.06 -6.32 55.96
N ALA A 239 -8.50 -7.57 56.11
CA ALA A 239 -9.64 -7.88 56.96
C ALA A 239 -9.36 -7.34 58.38
N PRO A 240 -10.36 -6.73 59.05
CA PRO A 240 -10.16 -6.20 60.38
C PRO A 240 -9.82 -7.32 61.37
N PRO A 241 -9.00 -7.05 62.39
CA PRO A 241 -8.65 -8.05 63.39
C PRO A 241 -9.91 -8.45 64.17
N ASN A 242 -10.24 -9.74 64.16
CA ASN A 242 -11.24 -10.29 65.06
C ASN A 242 -10.71 -10.18 66.49
N GLY A 243 -11.15 -9.12 67.18
CA GLY A 243 -10.95 -8.93 68.61
C GLY A 243 -11.59 -10.07 69.40
N HIS A 244 -10.79 -10.71 70.23
CA HIS A 244 -11.25 -11.52 71.34
C HIS A 244 -12.28 -10.76 72.19
N ARG A 245 -13.40 -11.40 72.48
CA ARG A 245 -14.13 -11.17 73.74
C ARG A 245 -14.14 -12.47 74.53
N ALA A 246 -13.53 -12.37 75.70
CA ALA A 246 -13.62 -13.31 76.79
C ALA A 246 -15.07 -13.47 77.27
N ARG A 247 -15.47 -14.71 77.55
CA ARG A 247 -16.01 -15.19 78.83
C ARG A 247 -16.07 -16.70 78.83
#